data_AF-A0AA35XFX3-F1
#
_entry.id   AF-A0AA35XFX3-F1
#
_cell.length_a   1.000
_cell.length_b   1.000
_cell.length_c   1.000
_cell.angle_alpha   90.00
_cell.angle_beta   90.00
_cell.angle_gamma   90.00
#
_symmetry.space_group_name_H-M   'P 1'
#
loop_
_entity.id
_entity.type
_entity.pdbx_description
1 polymer ?
#
loop_
_entity_poly.entity_id
_entity_poly.type
_entity_poly.pdbx_seq_one_letter_code
_entity_poly.pdbx_strand_id
1 'polypeptide(L)'
;MDKPLPAIGQTNLFTKELETALAGGQIDLIVHSLKDLPTTIAPEMKVAVIFKRDKSTDAVVLHSKHKGKRLQRAPQWKCRGHLVSAKDSTVEENLPGPGLQVCPWNLNTRMKKLDESGEYDALVLPQPDWRDSLADRIDQELDSSE
;
A
#
# COMPACT_ATOMS: atom_id res chain seq x y z
N MET A 1 -10.69 2.04 -15.94
CA MET A 1 -9.44 2.78 -15.63
C MET A 1 -8.30 1.79 -15.72
N ASP A 2 -7.46 1.86 -16.76
CA ASP A 2 -6.41 0.86 -17.07
C ASP A 2 -5.08 1.54 -17.48
N LYS A 3 -4.69 2.60 -16.75
CA LYS A 3 -3.38 3.23 -16.94
C LYS A 3 -2.63 3.30 -15.60
N PRO A 4 -1.33 2.96 -15.58
CA PRO A 4 -0.53 3.02 -14.35
C PRO A 4 -0.38 4.47 -13.89
N LEU A 5 -0.59 4.68 -12.58
CA LEU A 5 -0.57 5.98 -11.88
C LEU A 5 0.62 6.92 -12.22
N PRO A 6 1.87 6.43 -12.44
CA PRO A 6 3.00 7.32 -12.77
C PRO A 6 2.89 8.01 -14.12
N ALA A 7 2.07 7.50 -15.05
CA ALA A 7 1.92 8.06 -16.40
C ALA A 7 0.98 9.27 -16.45
N ILE A 8 0.28 9.55 -15.35
CA ILE A 8 -0.57 10.72 -15.20
C ILE A 8 0.19 11.64 -14.26
N GLY A 9 0.98 12.56 -14.81
CA GLY A 9 1.79 13.54 -14.06
C GLY A 9 0.96 14.57 -13.28
N GLN A 10 -0.17 14.17 -12.72
CA GLN A 10 -1.01 14.98 -11.86
C GLN A 10 -1.10 14.31 -10.49
N THR A 11 -0.34 14.86 -9.55
CA THR A 11 -0.37 14.55 -8.12
C THR A 11 -1.76 14.73 -7.48
N ASN A 12 -2.74 15.30 -8.19
CA ASN A 12 -4.03 15.74 -7.66
C ASN A 12 -5.24 15.00 -8.26
N LEU A 13 -5.08 13.79 -8.79
CA LEU A 13 -6.17 13.13 -9.51
C LEU A 13 -7.38 12.78 -8.62
N PHE A 14 -7.20 12.73 -7.29
CA PHE A 14 -8.26 12.37 -6.34
C PHE A 14 -8.66 13.48 -5.37
N THR A 15 -7.89 14.57 -5.26
CA THR A 15 -8.14 15.63 -4.29
C THR A 15 -8.98 16.76 -4.88
N LYS A 16 -8.78 17.12 -6.16
CA LYS A 16 -9.32 18.36 -6.72
C LYS A 16 -10.85 18.43 -6.81
N GLU A 17 -11.52 17.31 -7.10
CA GLU A 17 -12.99 17.26 -7.16
C GLU A 17 -13.61 17.44 -5.77
N LEU A 18 -13.05 16.75 -4.76
CA LEU A 18 -13.50 16.85 -3.37
C LEU A 18 -13.21 18.25 -2.80
N GLU A 19 -12.03 18.80 -3.10
CA GLU A 19 -11.66 20.18 -2.77
C GLU A 19 -12.66 21.19 -3.35
N THR A 20 -13.05 21.02 -4.62
CA THR A 20 -14.05 21.90 -5.26
C THR A 20 -15.42 21.78 -4.58
N ALA A 21 -15.84 20.57 -4.22
CA ALA A 21 -17.10 20.34 -3.50
C ALA A 21 -17.09 20.98 -2.10
N LEU A 22 -15.97 20.89 -1.37
CA LEU A 22 -15.79 21.51 -0.06
C LEU A 22 -15.81 23.04 -0.16
N ALA A 23 -15.08 23.61 -1.13
CA ALA A 23 -15.08 25.05 -1.38
C ALA A 23 -16.46 25.58 -1.82
N GLY A 24 -17.22 24.76 -2.55
CA GLY A 24 -18.60 25.06 -2.97
C GLY A 24 -19.66 24.84 -1.89
N GLY A 25 -19.28 24.38 -0.69
CA GLY A 25 -20.22 24.09 0.41
C GLY A 25 -21.15 22.90 0.14
N GLN A 26 -20.79 22.01 -0.79
CA GLN A 26 -21.55 20.79 -1.07
C GLN A 26 -21.28 19.68 -0.04
N ILE A 27 -20.10 19.74 0.58
CA ILE A 27 -19.66 18.84 1.65
C ILE A 27 -19.01 19.68 2.76
N ASP A 28 -19.07 19.19 4.00
CA ASP A 28 -18.50 19.90 5.15
C ASP A 28 -17.08 19.44 5.52
N LEU A 29 -16.71 18.21 5.13
CA LEU A 29 -15.44 17.59 5.48
C LEU A 29 -14.99 16.55 4.45
N ILE A 30 -13.68 16.36 4.34
CA ILE A 30 -13.05 15.32 3.52
C ILE A 30 -12.18 14.44 4.41
N VAL A 31 -12.25 13.13 4.21
CA VAL A 31 -11.38 12.15 4.88
C VAL A 31 -10.42 11.56 3.85
N HIS A 32 -9.12 11.72 4.08
CA HIS A 32 -8.06 11.18 3.25
C HIS A 32 -7.12 10.30 4.06
N SER A 33 -6.47 9.34 3.39
CA SER A 33 -5.23 8.79 3.92
C SER A 33 -4.17 9.87 3.89
N LEU A 34 -3.49 10.12 5.00
CA LEU A 34 -2.52 11.22 5.11
C LEU A 34 -1.37 11.13 4.07
N LYS A 35 -1.03 9.92 3.63
CA LYS A 35 -0.02 9.66 2.58
C LYS A 35 -0.41 10.19 1.20
N ASP A 36 -1.71 10.36 0.94
CA ASP A 36 -2.24 10.81 -0.34
C ASP A 36 -2.52 12.32 -0.35
N LEU A 37 -2.31 12.99 0.80
CA LEU A 37 -2.46 14.44 0.90
C LEU A 37 -1.18 15.14 0.42
N PRO A 38 -1.27 16.16 -0.45
CA PRO A 38 -0.11 16.94 -0.83
C PRO A 38 0.48 17.66 0.40
N THR A 39 1.81 17.84 0.39
CA THR A 39 2.51 18.58 1.45
C THR A 39 2.11 20.05 1.52
N THR A 40 1.69 20.61 0.38
CA THR A 40 1.11 21.95 0.28
C THR A 40 -0.39 21.84 0.07
N ILE A 41 -1.16 22.35 1.02
CA ILE A 41 -2.63 22.39 0.97
C ILE A 41 -3.06 23.75 0.42
N ALA A 42 -4.20 23.77 -0.30
CA ALA A 42 -4.78 25.02 -0.79
C ALA A 42 -4.98 26.03 0.36
N PRO A 43 -4.67 27.33 0.16
CA PRO A 43 -4.78 28.34 1.22
C PRO A 43 -6.17 28.44 1.87
N GLU A 44 -7.21 28.08 1.14
CA GLU A 44 -8.61 28.10 1.58
C GLU A 44 -8.98 26.89 2.46
N MET A 45 -8.08 25.93 2.62
CA MET A 45 -8.31 24.67 3.33
C MET A 45 -7.26 24.43 4.42
N LYS A 46 -7.62 23.61 5.39
CA LYS A 46 -6.73 23.18 6.47
C LYS A 46 -7.04 21.76 6.92
N VAL A 47 -6.01 21.04 7.39
CA VAL A 47 -6.23 19.78 8.11
C VAL A 47 -6.77 20.11 9.50
N ALA A 48 -8.04 19.81 9.72
CA ALA A 48 -8.69 20.08 11.01
C ALA A 48 -8.27 19.08 12.09
N VAL A 49 -8.10 17.81 11.73
CA VAL A 49 -7.82 16.71 12.65
C VAL A 49 -6.88 15.72 12.00
N ILE A 50 -5.89 15.26 12.77
CA ILE A 50 -5.08 14.09 12.44
C ILE A 50 -5.40 13.03 13.49
N PHE A 51 -5.90 11.88 13.05
CA PHE A 51 -6.18 10.76 13.94
C PHE A 51 -4.88 10.16 14.47
N LYS A 52 -4.97 9.47 15.62
CA LYS A 52 -3.85 8.71 16.16
C LYS A 52 -3.38 7.71 15.10
N ARG A 53 -2.09 7.76 14.77
CA ARG A 53 -1.49 6.86 13.80
C ARG A 53 -1.56 5.42 14.31
N ASP A 54 -2.07 4.52 13.48
CA ASP A 54 -2.03 3.09 13.74
C ASP A 54 -0.63 2.51 13.45
N LYS A 55 -0.40 1.25 13.81
CA LYS A 55 0.88 0.57 13.62
C LYS A 55 1.31 0.65 12.15
N SER A 56 2.51 1.18 11.92
CA SER A 56 3.08 1.43 10.59
C SER A 56 4.14 0.39 10.23
N THR A 57 3.87 -0.88 10.49
CA THR A 57 4.74 -1.99 10.09
C THR A 57 4.30 -2.52 8.73
N ASP A 58 5.21 -3.05 7.92
CA ASP A 58 4.81 -3.70 6.68
C ASP A 58 4.29 -5.12 7.01
N ALA A 59 3.43 -5.66 6.17
CA ALA A 59 2.88 -7.00 6.31
C ALA A 59 3.19 -7.85 5.09
N VAL A 60 3.52 -9.11 5.33
CA VAL A 60 3.72 -10.13 4.31
C VAL A 60 2.50 -11.04 4.28
N VAL A 61 1.96 -11.22 3.08
CA VAL A 61 0.92 -12.21 2.78
C VAL A 61 1.53 -13.23 1.83
N LEU A 62 1.52 -14.49 2.21
CA LEU A 62 2.04 -15.59 1.40
C LEU A 62 0.92 -16.28 0.64
N HIS A 63 1.27 -16.82 -0.53
CA HIS A 63 0.40 -17.76 -1.20
C HIS A 63 0.19 -18.99 -0.29
N SER A 64 -1.02 -19.54 -0.30
CA SER A 64 -1.41 -20.74 0.45
C SER A 64 -0.41 -21.92 0.39
N LYS A 65 0.32 -22.11 -0.71
CA LYS A 65 1.36 -23.14 -0.87
C LYS A 65 2.59 -22.96 0.03
N HIS A 66 2.78 -21.76 0.60
CA HIS A 66 3.87 -21.42 1.51
C HIS A 66 3.37 -21.06 2.91
N LYS A 67 2.12 -21.40 3.26
CA LYS A 67 1.55 -21.12 4.59
C LYS A 67 2.46 -21.65 5.70
N GLY A 68 2.70 -20.83 6.72
CA GLY A 68 3.57 -21.16 7.85
C GLY A 68 5.07 -21.06 7.58
N LYS A 69 5.48 -20.61 6.38
CA LYS A 69 6.86 -20.21 6.10
C LYS A 69 7.05 -18.71 6.37
N ARG A 70 8.29 -18.25 6.31
CA ARG A 70 8.67 -16.84 6.46
C ARG A 70 9.41 -16.35 5.24
N LEU A 71 9.34 -15.04 4.99
CA LEU A 71 9.90 -14.42 3.80
C LEU A 71 11.44 -14.57 3.76
N GLN A 72 12.14 -14.58 4.90
CA GLN A 72 13.61 -14.78 4.91
C GLN A 72 14.05 -16.21 4.51
N ARG A 73 13.15 -17.19 4.51
CA ARG A 73 13.45 -18.59 4.12
C ARG A 73 13.15 -18.87 2.65
N ALA A 74 13.01 -17.83 1.83
CA ALA A 74 12.44 -17.87 0.50
C ALA A 74 13.38 -17.42 -0.65
N PRO A 75 14.66 -17.83 -0.71
CA PRO A 75 15.62 -17.27 -1.66
C PRO A 75 15.30 -17.49 -3.16
N GLN A 76 14.25 -18.25 -3.45
CA GLN A 76 13.84 -18.69 -4.79
C GLN A 76 12.35 -18.47 -5.08
N TRP A 77 11.63 -17.76 -4.20
CA TRP A 77 10.23 -17.40 -4.46
C TRP A 77 10.15 -16.20 -5.40
N LYS A 78 9.18 -16.23 -6.32
CA LYS A 78 8.79 -15.07 -7.13
C LYS A 78 8.01 -14.11 -6.22
N CYS A 79 8.75 -13.29 -5.49
CA CYS A 79 8.18 -12.22 -4.68
C CYS A 79 7.93 -10.99 -5.57
N ARG A 80 6.67 -10.69 -5.89
CA ARG A 80 6.31 -9.48 -6.64
C ARG A 80 5.19 -8.78 -5.90
N GLY A 81 5.54 -7.75 -5.14
CA GLY A 81 4.58 -6.91 -4.46
C GLY A 81 5.28 -5.75 -3.80
N HIS A 82 5.36 -4.62 -4.49
CA HIS A 82 5.67 -3.34 -3.88
C HIS A 82 4.46 -2.41 -4.03
N LEU A 83 3.97 -1.91 -2.90
CA LEU A 83 3.10 -0.74 -2.79
C LEU A 83 3.98 0.40 -2.29
N VAL A 84 4.12 1.44 -3.10
CA VAL A 84 4.97 2.59 -2.86
C VAL A 84 4.66 3.20 -1.49
N SER A 85 5.63 3.17 -0.58
CA SER A 85 5.88 4.27 0.37
C SER A 85 7.36 4.28 0.79
N ALA A 86 8.15 5.12 0.13
CA ALA A 86 9.39 5.74 0.64
C ALA A 86 10.34 4.91 1.54
N LYS A 87 10.56 3.63 1.24
CA LYS A 87 11.59 2.77 1.84
C LYS A 87 12.15 1.80 0.80
N ASP A 88 12.51 2.33 -0.37
CA ASP A 88 13.09 1.54 -1.45
C ASP A 88 14.47 0.94 -1.09
N SER A 89 15.13 1.37 0.00
CA SER A 89 16.44 0.82 0.40
C SER A 89 16.37 -0.35 1.39
N THR A 90 15.57 -0.28 2.45
CA THR A 90 15.68 -1.27 3.56
C THR A 90 15.17 -2.66 3.18
N VAL A 91 14.06 -2.72 2.43
CA VAL A 91 13.42 -3.99 2.07
C VAL A 91 14.19 -4.70 0.95
N GLU A 92 14.77 -3.98 0.00
CA GLU A 92 15.63 -4.58 -1.03
C GLU A 92 16.96 -5.10 -0.44
N GLU A 93 17.53 -4.40 0.54
CA GLU A 93 18.76 -4.82 1.23
C GLU A 93 18.56 -6.07 2.10
N ASN A 94 17.40 -6.22 2.73
CA ASN A 94 17.13 -7.30 3.68
C ASN A 94 16.35 -8.49 3.10
N LEU A 95 15.85 -8.40 1.86
CA LEU A 95 15.17 -9.52 1.19
C LEU A 95 16.13 -10.28 0.26
N PRO A 96 16.66 -11.44 0.70
CA PRO A 96 17.44 -12.30 -0.19
C PRO A 96 16.50 -12.97 -1.19
N GLY A 97 16.39 -12.46 -2.41
CA GLY A 97 15.64 -13.14 -3.47
C GLY A 97 15.61 -12.43 -4.82
N PRO A 98 15.48 -13.15 -5.93
CA PRO A 98 15.38 -12.56 -7.25
C PRO A 98 14.00 -11.90 -7.48
N GLY A 99 14.00 -10.57 -7.57
CA GLY A 99 13.04 -9.83 -8.40
C GLY A 99 11.80 -9.29 -7.69
N LEU A 100 12.00 -8.37 -6.74
CA LEU A 100 10.95 -7.47 -6.28
C LEU A 100 10.34 -6.74 -7.49
N GLN A 101 9.01 -6.70 -7.57
CA GLN A 101 8.32 -5.96 -8.60
C GLN A 101 7.15 -5.15 -8.06
N VAL A 102 7.01 -3.95 -8.60
CA VAL A 102 5.89 -3.05 -8.32
C VAL A 102 4.62 -3.57 -8.99
N CYS A 103 3.54 -3.68 -8.21
CA CYS A 103 2.24 -4.10 -8.72
C CYS A 103 1.29 -2.89 -8.74
N PRO A 104 0.94 -2.31 -9.90
CA PRO A 104 0.13 -1.08 -9.98
C PRO A 104 -1.38 -1.31 -9.78
N TRP A 105 -1.77 -2.42 -9.15
CA TRP A 105 -3.17 -2.84 -8.97
C TRP A 105 -3.71 -2.44 -7.59
N ASN A 106 -5.02 -2.42 -7.38
CA ASN A 106 -5.58 -2.25 -6.03
C ASN A 106 -5.39 -3.52 -5.15
N LEU A 107 -5.64 -3.42 -3.84
CA LEU A 107 -5.46 -4.52 -2.89
C LEU A 107 -6.22 -5.79 -3.31
N ASN A 108 -7.50 -5.68 -3.66
CA ASN A 108 -8.34 -6.82 -4.01
C ASN A 108 -7.80 -7.57 -5.23
N THR A 109 -7.39 -6.86 -6.27
CA THR A 109 -6.78 -7.46 -7.46
C THR A 109 -5.44 -8.12 -7.15
N ARG A 110 -4.63 -7.55 -6.24
CA ARG A 110 -3.38 -8.18 -5.79
C ARG A 110 -3.66 -9.48 -5.05
N MET A 111 -4.60 -9.48 -4.10
CA MET A 111 -4.99 -10.68 -3.35
C MET A 111 -5.53 -11.77 -4.28
N LYS A 112 -6.38 -11.40 -5.24
CA LYS A 112 -6.91 -12.33 -6.25
C LYS A 112 -5.80 -12.98 -7.06
N LYS A 113 -4.80 -12.22 -7.52
CA LYS A 113 -3.64 -12.76 -8.25
C LYS A 113 -2.75 -13.63 -7.36
N LEU A 114 -2.59 -13.27 -6.09
CA LEU A 114 -1.88 -14.13 -5.14
C LEU A 114 -2.57 -15.49 -4.98
N ASP A 115 -3.90 -15.49 -4.85
CA ASP A 115 -4.66 -16.70 -4.52
C ASP A 115 -4.99 -17.57 -5.74
N GLU A 116 -5.38 -16.95 -6.86
CA GLU A 116 -5.94 -17.66 -8.01
C GLU A 116 -4.92 -17.91 -9.13
N SER A 117 -4.10 -16.92 -9.48
CA SER A 117 -3.18 -17.08 -10.63
C SER A 117 -1.90 -17.80 -10.25
N GLY A 118 -1.55 -17.86 -8.96
CA GLY A 118 -0.28 -18.40 -8.48
C GLY A 118 0.94 -17.70 -9.07
N GLU A 119 0.73 -16.55 -9.71
CA GLU A 119 1.74 -15.74 -10.39
C GLU A 119 2.75 -15.19 -9.38
N TYR A 120 2.33 -15.07 -8.12
CA TYR A 120 3.09 -14.53 -7.01
C TYR A 120 3.16 -15.54 -5.86
N ASP A 121 4.33 -15.62 -5.22
CA ASP A 121 4.54 -16.44 -4.04
C ASP A 121 4.27 -15.66 -2.73
N ALA A 122 4.49 -14.34 -2.77
CA ALA A 122 4.34 -13.44 -1.64
C ALA A 122 3.99 -12.01 -2.09
N LEU A 123 3.25 -11.29 -1.25
CA LEU A 123 3.00 -9.86 -1.35
C LEU A 123 3.55 -9.17 -0.10
N VAL A 124 4.28 -8.07 -0.30
CA VAL A 124 4.64 -7.13 0.77
C VAL A 124 3.73 -5.92 0.64
N LEU A 125 3.02 -5.58 1.71
CA LEU A 125 2.04 -4.51 1.73
C LEU A 125 2.35 -3.57 2.90
N PRO A 126 2.51 -2.26 2.67
CA PRO A 126 2.61 -1.29 3.75
C PRO A 126 1.25 -1.25 4.45
N GLN A 127 1.21 -1.43 5.78
CA GLN A 127 -0.06 -1.51 6.53
C GLN A 127 -0.88 -0.22 6.40
N PRO A 128 -2.07 -0.29 5.78
CA PRO A 128 -3.12 0.69 5.85
C PRO A 128 -4.31 0.10 6.65
N ASP A 129 -5.39 0.86 6.71
CA ASP A 129 -6.66 0.58 7.39
C ASP A 129 -7.38 -0.74 7.00
N TRP A 130 -6.80 -1.59 6.13
CA TRP A 130 -7.36 -2.91 5.77
C TRP A 130 -6.95 -4.04 6.71
N ARG A 131 -6.04 -3.80 7.68
CA ARG A 131 -5.52 -4.82 8.59
C ARG A 131 -6.62 -5.62 9.27
N ASP A 132 -7.66 -4.97 9.79
CA ASP A 132 -8.76 -5.65 10.47
C ASP A 132 -9.51 -6.62 9.53
N SER A 133 -9.65 -6.25 8.25
CA SER A 133 -10.32 -7.10 7.26
C SER A 133 -9.49 -8.27 6.74
N LEU A 134 -8.16 -8.19 6.85
CA LEU A 134 -7.23 -9.23 6.36
C LEU A 134 -6.32 -9.75 7.48
N ALA A 135 -6.69 -9.58 8.76
CA ALA A 135 -5.85 -9.97 9.88
C ALA A 135 -5.46 -11.45 9.82
N ASP A 136 -6.42 -12.31 9.44
CA ASP A 136 -6.23 -13.75 9.29
C ASP A 136 -5.35 -14.14 8.09
N ARG A 137 -5.05 -13.19 7.20
CA ARG A 137 -4.24 -13.39 6.00
C ARG A 137 -2.78 -12.97 6.19
N ILE A 138 -2.43 -12.31 7.29
CA ILE A 138 -1.07 -11.85 7.55
C ILE A 138 -0.22 -13.02 8.04
N ASP A 139 0.80 -13.40 7.27
CA ASP A 139 1.72 -14.48 7.64
C ASP A 139 2.92 -13.96 8.46
N GLN A 140 3.35 -12.72 8.21
CA GLN A 140 4.48 -12.09 8.90
C GLN A 140 4.33 -10.57 8.93
N GLU A 141 4.66 -9.95 10.06
CA GLU A 141 4.85 -8.50 10.16
C GLU A 141 6.35 -8.20 10.05
N LEU A 142 6.70 -7.20 9.24
CA LEU A 142 8.07 -6.71 9.11
C LEU A 142 8.22 -5.49 10.01
N ASP A 143 9.12 -5.60 11.00
CA ASP A 143 9.52 -4.45 11.81
C ASP A 143 10.57 -3.63 11.05
N SER A 144 10.79 -2.37 11.44
CA SER A 144 11.75 -1.47 10.79
C SER A 144 13.22 -1.93 10.91
N SER A 145 13.48 -3.01 11.65
CA SER A 145 14.79 -3.68 11.79
C SER A 145 14.96 -4.89 10.87
N GLU A 146 13.89 -5.34 10.21
CA GLU A 146 13.89 -6.39 9.17
C GLU A 146 13.73 -5.76 7.78
#